data_AF-A0A078K0S5-F1
#
_entry.id   AF-A0A078K0S5-F1
#
_cell.length_a   1.000
_cell.length_b   1.000
_cell.length_c   1.000
_cell.angle_alpha   90.00
_cell.angle_beta   90.00
_cell.angle_gamma   90.00
#
_symmetry.space_group_name_H-M   'P 1'
#
loop_
_entity.id
_entity.type
_entity.pdbx_description
1 polymer ?
#
loop_
_entity_poly.entity_id
_entity_poly.type
_entity_poly.pdbx_seq_one_letter_code
_entity_poly.pdbx_strand_id
1 'polypeptide(L)'
;LTNDTCRYFGVDIRSIQAYAKTFTDIEHIRCEIRDFDAFDLRMRLPAVLSTLYKAVKRNGGVTYVHCTAGMGRAPAVALTYMFWVQGYKLMEAHKILMSKRTCFPKLDAIRNATIDILTGLKKKTVTLTLKDKGFSTVEISGLDIGWGQRIPLTLDKGTGFWSLKRELPEGQFEYKYIIDGEWTHNEQEPFTGPNKDGHTNNYAKVVYDPTSVDGATRERLTREDPELLEDERLKLVQFLETCSEAEV
;
A
#
# COMPACT_ATOMS: atom_id res chain seq x y z
N LEU A 1 7.50 11.38 4.82
CA LEU A 1 8.30 10.64 5.84
C LEU A 1 7.53 10.60 7.14
N THR A 2 7.55 9.48 7.86
CA THR A 2 6.98 9.41 9.23
C THR A 2 7.98 9.96 10.24
N ASN A 3 7.50 10.40 11.40
CA ASN A 3 8.38 10.88 12.48
C ASN A 3 9.38 9.80 12.94
N ASP A 4 8.97 8.53 12.98
CA ASP A 4 9.87 7.41 13.36
C ASP A 4 11.02 7.25 12.36
N THR A 5 10.73 7.42 11.07
CA THR A 5 11.76 7.38 10.03
C THR A 5 12.77 8.51 10.19
N CYS A 6 12.29 9.72 10.46
CA CYS A 6 13.16 10.87 10.71
C CYS A 6 14.08 10.63 11.92
N ARG A 7 13.55 10.07 13.01
CA ARG A 7 14.35 9.71 14.18
C ARG A 7 15.42 8.67 13.86
N TYR A 8 15.08 7.61 13.11
CA TYR A 8 16.02 6.54 12.74
C TYR A 8 17.25 7.07 11.99
N PHE A 9 17.07 8.01 11.06
CA PHE A 9 18.17 8.60 10.28
C PHE A 9 18.74 9.90 10.86
N GLY A 10 18.29 10.33 12.05
CA GLY A 10 18.73 11.59 12.66
C GLY A 10 18.36 12.84 11.85
N VAL A 11 17.26 12.79 11.08
CA VAL A 11 16.78 13.92 10.27
C VAL A 11 15.90 14.81 11.13
N ASP A 12 16.32 16.05 11.34
CA ASP A 12 15.48 17.08 11.95
C ASP A 12 14.52 17.66 10.90
N ILE A 13 13.35 17.05 10.78
CA ILE A 13 12.32 17.50 9.84
C ILE A 13 11.78 18.90 10.19
N ARG A 14 11.84 19.32 11.46
CA ARG A 14 11.30 20.61 11.89
C ARG A 14 12.17 21.75 11.40
N SER A 15 13.50 21.61 11.44
CA SER A 15 14.40 22.62 10.87
C SER A 15 14.27 22.74 9.36
N ILE A 16 14.10 21.62 8.64
CA ILE A 16 13.83 21.64 7.18
C ILE A 16 12.54 22.41 6.89
N GLN A 17 11.47 22.13 7.62
CA GLN A 17 10.18 22.84 7.45
C GLN A 17 10.30 24.33 7.81
N ALA A 18 11.02 24.68 8.87
CA ALA A 18 11.24 26.06 9.27
C ALA A 18 12.04 26.83 8.20
N TYR A 19 13.06 26.19 7.62
CA TYR A 19 13.86 26.78 6.56
C TYR A 19 13.06 26.95 5.26
N ALA A 20 12.27 25.95 4.84
CA ALA A 20 11.42 26.08 3.66
C ALA A 20 10.45 27.27 3.77
N LYS A 21 9.93 27.55 4.96
CA LYS A 21 9.02 28.69 5.23
C LYS A 21 9.68 30.07 5.10
N THR A 22 11.01 30.16 5.01
CA THR A 22 11.67 31.46 4.76
C THR A 22 11.63 31.87 3.29
N PHE A 23 11.16 30.99 2.41
CA PHE A 23 11.03 31.21 0.97
C PHE A 23 9.55 31.26 0.58
N THR A 24 9.24 32.01 -0.48
CA THR A 24 7.86 32.19 -0.99
C THR A 24 7.57 31.38 -2.25
N ASP A 25 8.60 30.78 -2.86
CA ASP A 25 8.57 30.07 -4.14
C ASP A 25 8.71 28.54 -4.00
N ILE A 26 8.71 28.03 -2.77
CA ILE A 26 8.72 26.60 -2.46
C ILE A 26 7.80 26.29 -1.29
N GLU A 27 7.13 25.15 -1.35
CA GLU A 27 6.27 24.65 -0.26
C GLU A 27 6.70 23.24 0.15
N HIS A 28 6.82 23.02 1.46
CA HIS A 28 7.11 21.71 2.02
C HIS A 28 5.84 21.09 2.63
N ILE A 29 5.30 20.05 1.98
CA ILE A 29 4.10 19.34 2.42
C ILE A 29 4.47 17.97 2.99
N ARG A 30 3.85 17.58 4.12
CA ARG A 30 4.02 16.25 4.71
C ARG A 30 2.77 15.41 4.54
N CYS A 31 2.90 14.34 3.75
CA CYS A 31 1.93 13.25 3.68
C CYS A 31 2.60 11.97 4.16
N GLU A 32 2.16 11.44 5.30
CA GLU A 32 2.78 10.27 5.93
C GLU A 32 2.23 8.95 5.39
N ILE A 33 3.15 8.04 5.06
CA ILE A 33 2.91 6.63 4.68
C ILE A 33 4.01 5.79 5.35
N ARG A 34 3.61 4.73 6.06
CA ARG A 34 4.48 3.79 6.77
C ARG A 34 5.38 3.04 5.79
N ASP A 35 6.65 2.86 6.17
CA ASP A 35 7.60 2.12 5.33
C ASP A 35 7.42 0.61 5.47
N PHE A 36 7.85 -0.14 4.46
CA PHE A 36 7.68 -1.61 4.41
C PHE A 36 6.24 -2.10 4.58
N ASP A 37 5.27 -1.27 4.23
CA ASP A 37 3.85 -1.56 4.38
C ASP A 37 3.08 -1.21 3.10
N ALA A 38 2.79 -2.24 2.29
CA ALA A 38 2.02 -2.09 1.07
C ALA A 38 0.52 -1.86 1.34
N PHE A 39 0.02 -2.30 2.49
CA PHE A 39 -1.37 -2.09 2.89
C PHE A 39 -1.60 -0.64 3.27
N ASP A 40 -0.75 -0.07 4.12
CA ASP A 40 -0.81 1.36 4.45
C ASP A 40 -0.64 2.21 3.19
N LEU A 41 0.30 1.88 2.30
CA LEU A 41 0.42 2.55 1.00
C LEU A 41 -0.90 2.53 0.22
N ARG A 42 -1.54 1.37 0.05
CA ARG A 42 -2.85 1.25 -0.63
C ARG A 42 -3.90 2.16 0.01
N MET A 43 -4.03 2.12 1.33
CA MET A 43 -5.04 2.90 2.07
C MET A 43 -4.76 4.41 2.02
N ARG A 44 -3.50 4.82 1.98
CA ARG A 44 -3.08 6.23 2.02
C ARG A 44 -3.04 6.89 0.65
N LEU A 45 -2.80 6.13 -0.43
CA LEU A 45 -2.69 6.66 -1.80
C LEU A 45 -3.82 7.65 -2.15
N PRO A 46 -5.12 7.35 -1.95
CA PRO A 46 -6.19 8.28 -2.31
C PRO A 46 -6.03 9.68 -1.69
N ALA A 47 -5.81 9.74 -0.37
CA ALA A 47 -5.71 10.99 0.37
C ALA A 47 -4.39 11.75 0.05
N VAL A 48 -3.28 11.02 -0.10
CA VAL A 48 -1.99 11.58 -0.49
C VAL A 48 -2.04 12.16 -1.91
N LEU A 49 -2.72 11.48 -2.84
CA LEU A 49 -2.86 11.96 -4.21
C LEU A 49 -3.78 13.18 -4.30
N SER A 50 -4.82 13.28 -3.46
CA SER A 50 -5.66 14.49 -3.41
C SER A 50 -4.83 15.70 -2.96
N THR A 51 -4.03 15.53 -1.90
CA THR A 51 -3.12 16.59 -1.42
C THR A 51 -2.12 17.00 -2.50
N LEU A 52 -1.50 16.03 -3.17
CA LEU A 52 -0.54 16.28 -4.25
C LEU A 52 -1.21 17.00 -5.42
N TYR A 53 -2.38 16.53 -5.86
CA TYR A 53 -3.15 17.15 -6.95
C TYR A 53 -3.45 18.62 -6.69
N LYS A 54 -3.92 18.95 -5.48
CA LYS A 54 -4.22 20.32 -5.08
C LYS A 54 -2.96 21.19 -5.02
N ALA A 55 -1.88 20.65 -4.45
CA ALA A 55 -0.59 21.34 -4.37
C ALA A 55 0.00 21.65 -5.76
N VAL A 56 -0.02 20.67 -6.68
CA VAL A 56 0.49 20.87 -8.05
C VAL A 56 -0.35 21.89 -8.81
N LYS A 57 -1.69 21.83 -8.69
CA LYS A 57 -2.61 22.78 -9.33
C LYS A 57 -2.41 24.21 -8.83
N ARG A 58 -2.08 24.38 -7.55
CA ARG A 58 -1.83 25.69 -6.92
C ARG A 58 -0.42 26.23 -7.22
N ASN A 59 0.60 25.39 -7.11
CA ASN A 59 1.99 25.85 -7.08
C ASN A 59 2.65 25.83 -8.47
N GLY A 60 2.23 24.91 -9.36
CA GLY A 60 2.86 24.71 -10.66
C GLY A 60 4.33 24.29 -10.56
N GLY A 61 5.11 24.58 -11.60
CA GLY A 61 6.55 24.34 -11.62
C GLY A 61 6.95 22.86 -11.51
N VAL A 62 8.10 22.61 -10.89
CA VAL A 62 8.63 21.25 -10.67
C VAL A 62 8.20 20.75 -9.29
N THR A 63 7.63 19.55 -9.23
CA THR A 63 7.25 18.90 -7.98
C THR A 63 8.27 17.84 -7.57
N TYR A 64 8.83 17.97 -6.37
CA TYR A 64 9.75 16.99 -5.80
C TYR A 64 9.03 16.01 -4.85
N VAL A 65 8.71 14.81 -5.34
CA VAL A 65 8.08 13.74 -4.54
C VAL A 65 9.16 12.83 -3.97
N HIS A 66 9.24 12.73 -2.63
CA HIS A 66 10.27 11.93 -1.97
C HIS A 66 9.74 11.05 -0.82
N CYS A 67 10.51 10.02 -0.48
CA CYS A 67 10.32 9.21 0.71
C CYS A 67 11.68 9.08 1.41
N THR A 68 12.03 7.91 1.97
CA THR A 68 13.37 7.69 2.55
C THR A 68 14.39 7.42 1.45
N ALA A 69 14.29 6.26 0.79
CA ALA A 69 15.23 5.84 -0.25
C ALA A 69 14.81 6.27 -1.66
N GLY A 70 13.60 6.82 -1.83
CA GLY A 70 13.03 7.06 -3.16
C GLY A 70 12.80 5.77 -3.96
N MET A 71 12.58 4.63 -3.30
CA MET A 71 12.48 3.32 -3.96
C MET A 71 11.11 2.65 -3.84
N GLY A 72 10.25 3.06 -2.89
CA GLY A 72 8.94 2.45 -2.66
C GLY A 72 7.80 3.45 -2.75
N ARG A 73 7.53 4.13 -1.63
CA ARG A 73 6.40 5.05 -1.45
C ARG A 73 6.38 6.19 -2.46
N ALA A 74 7.49 6.91 -2.63
CA ALA A 74 7.54 8.05 -3.56
C ALA A 74 7.36 7.65 -5.04
N PRO A 75 8.05 6.62 -5.55
CA PRO A 75 7.76 6.09 -6.88
C PRO A 75 6.30 5.65 -7.05
N ALA A 76 5.69 5.03 -6.03
CA ALA A 76 4.28 4.65 -6.09
C ALA A 76 3.35 5.87 -6.20
N VAL A 77 3.58 6.91 -5.39
CA VAL A 77 2.80 8.17 -5.44
C VAL A 77 2.96 8.86 -6.78
N ALA A 78 4.19 9.01 -7.27
CA ALA A 78 4.46 9.63 -8.58
C ALA A 78 3.82 8.84 -9.73
N LEU A 79 3.94 7.51 -9.72
CA LEU A 79 3.33 6.64 -10.72
C LEU A 79 1.79 6.72 -10.70
N THR A 80 1.20 6.78 -9.50
CA THR A 80 -0.25 6.94 -9.35
C THR A 80 -0.71 8.29 -9.88
N TYR A 81 0.08 9.36 -9.67
CA TYR A 81 -0.23 10.68 -10.22
C TYR A 81 -0.19 10.69 -11.75
N MET A 82 0.81 10.04 -12.36
CA MET A 82 0.87 9.87 -13.81
C MET A 82 -0.37 9.14 -14.35
N PHE A 83 -0.79 8.08 -13.64
CA PHE A 83 -1.91 7.23 -14.04
C PHE A 83 -3.28 7.92 -13.90
N TRP A 84 -3.56 8.53 -12.74
CA TRP A 84 -4.87 9.12 -12.43
C TRP A 84 -5.04 10.52 -12.99
N VAL A 85 -3.99 11.34 -12.96
CA VAL A 85 -4.08 12.79 -13.25
C VAL A 85 -3.54 13.13 -14.63
N GLN A 86 -2.39 12.57 -15.02
CA GLN A 86 -1.75 12.91 -16.30
C GLN A 86 -2.22 12.04 -17.48
N GLY A 87 -3.17 11.12 -17.24
CA GLY A 87 -3.83 10.36 -18.30
C GLY A 87 -3.03 9.17 -18.86
N TYR A 88 -1.86 8.85 -18.32
CA TYR A 88 -1.07 7.70 -18.80
C TYR A 88 -1.81 6.37 -18.57
N LYS A 89 -1.44 5.35 -19.33
CA LYS A 89 -1.68 3.95 -18.93
C LYS A 89 -0.73 3.56 -17.80
N LEU A 90 -1.15 2.68 -16.89
CA LEU A 90 -0.34 2.34 -15.71
C LEU A 90 1.00 1.72 -16.12
N MET A 91 1.03 0.78 -17.06
CA MET A 91 2.29 0.13 -17.45
C MET A 91 3.15 0.99 -18.37
N GLU A 92 2.55 1.93 -19.10
CA GLU A 92 3.31 2.94 -19.85
C GLU A 92 4.06 3.87 -18.88
N ALA A 93 3.36 4.44 -17.90
CA ALA A 93 3.97 5.28 -16.88
C ALA A 93 5.02 4.51 -16.06
N HIS A 94 4.76 3.23 -15.76
CA HIS A 94 5.73 2.37 -15.07
C HIS A 94 7.00 2.19 -15.88
N LYS A 95 6.90 1.92 -17.19
CA LYS A 95 8.08 1.81 -18.08
C LYS A 95 8.89 3.10 -18.11
N ILE A 96 8.21 4.25 -18.20
CA ILE A 96 8.87 5.57 -18.16
C ILE A 96 9.60 5.74 -16.82
N LEU A 97 8.93 5.51 -15.70
CA LEU A 97 9.51 5.61 -14.36
C LEU A 97 10.75 4.73 -14.22
N MET A 98 10.65 3.46 -14.58
CA MET A 98 11.74 2.49 -14.47
C MET A 98 12.91 2.81 -15.40
N SER A 99 12.68 3.49 -16.53
CA SER A 99 13.76 3.98 -17.40
C SER A 99 14.57 5.13 -16.79
N LYS A 100 13.98 5.86 -15.83
CA LYS A 100 14.61 7.00 -15.16
C LYS A 100 15.19 6.64 -13.80
N ARG A 101 14.58 5.69 -13.09
CA ARG A 101 15.00 5.29 -11.75
C ARG A 101 14.63 3.84 -11.46
N THR A 102 15.63 3.02 -11.18
CA THR A 102 15.44 1.69 -10.62
C THR A 102 14.77 1.79 -9.26
N CYS A 103 13.57 1.24 -9.13
CA CYS A 103 12.76 1.28 -7.91
C CYS A 103 11.73 0.13 -7.87
N PHE A 104 10.89 0.13 -6.84
CA PHE A 104 9.86 -0.87 -6.57
C PHE A 104 8.52 -0.17 -6.28
N PRO A 105 7.81 0.36 -7.29
CA PRO A 105 6.67 1.28 -7.14
C PRO A 105 5.36 0.62 -6.68
N LYS A 106 5.39 -0.65 -6.26
CA LYS A 106 4.25 -1.34 -5.62
C LYS A 106 2.96 -1.31 -6.45
N LEU A 107 3.03 -1.81 -7.68
CA LEU A 107 1.90 -1.79 -8.63
C LEU A 107 0.58 -2.32 -8.06
N ASP A 108 0.61 -3.37 -7.25
CA ASP A 108 -0.61 -3.94 -6.66
C ASP A 108 -1.30 -2.99 -5.67
N ALA A 109 -0.53 -2.18 -4.93
CA ALA A 109 -1.11 -1.14 -4.07
C ALA A 109 -1.81 -0.06 -4.90
N ILE A 110 -1.21 0.33 -6.04
CA ILE A 110 -1.79 1.32 -6.98
C ILE A 110 -3.09 0.78 -7.59
N ARG A 111 -3.07 -0.45 -8.13
CA ARG A 111 -4.27 -1.09 -8.70
C ARG A 111 -5.39 -1.16 -7.68
N ASN A 112 -5.09 -1.67 -6.48
CA ASN A 112 -6.11 -1.82 -5.46
C ASN A 112 -6.63 -0.47 -4.93
N ALA A 113 -5.79 0.54 -4.74
CA ALA A 113 -6.26 1.88 -4.38
C ALA A 113 -7.17 2.50 -5.45
N THR A 114 -6.88 2.23 -6.73
CA THR A 114 -7.72 2.65 -7.86
C THR A 114 -9.09 1.97 -7.80
N ILE A 115 -9.10 0.65 -7.59
CA ILE A 115 -10.33 -0.13 -7.45
C ILE A 115 -11.14 0.34 -6.23
N ASP A 116 -10.48 0.59 -5.10
CA ASP A 116 -11.14 1.00 -3.85
C ASP A 116 -11.92 2.32 -4.01
N ILE A 117 -11.41 3.27 -4.80
CA ILE A 117 -12.14 4.51 -5.12
C ILE A 117 -13.34 4.21 -6.04
N LEU A 118 -13.15 3.35 -7.05
CA LEU A 118 -14.14 3.12 -8.10
C LEU A 118 -15.30 2.21 -7.68
N THR A 119 -15.04 1.22 -6.81
CA THR A 119 -16.03 0.20 -6.41
C THR A 119 -16.34 0.22 -4.91
N GLY A 120 -15.63 1.06 -4.14
CA GLY A 120 -15.76 1.13 -2.69
C GLY A 120 -15.02 0.01 -1.96
N LEU A 121 -14.72 0.26 -0.68
CA LEU A 121 -13.97 -0.66 0.16
C LEU A 121 -14.92 -1.51 1.01
N LYS A 122 -15.02 -2.79 0.70
CA LYS A 122 -15.78 -3.79 1.46
C LYS A 122 -14.80 -4.74 2.17
N LYS A 123 -15.05 -5.08 3.44
CA LYS A 123 -14.19 -5.99 4.25
C LYS A 123 -14.88 -7.31 4.62
N LYS A 124 -14.11 -8.39 4.69
CA LYS A 124 -14.52 -9.69 5.21
C LYS A 124 -13.58 -10.13 6.33
N THR A 125 -14.12 -10.89 7.28
CA THR A 125 -13.31 -11.61 8.26
C THR A 125 -12.51 -12.72 7.58
N VAL A 126 -11.20 -12.65 7.71
CA VAL A 126 -10.25 -13.72 7.37
C VAL A 126 -9.74 -14.33 8.67
N THR A 127 -9.76 -15.66 8.76
CA THR A 127 -9.16 -16.40 9.87
C THR A 127 -7.92 -17.12 9.37
N LEU A 128 -6.77 -16.82 9.98
CA LEU A 128 -5.50 -17.48 9.73
C LEU A 128 -5.22 -18.44 10.88
N THR A 129 -4.71 -19.64 10.59
CA THR A 129 -4.53 -20.67 11.62
C THR A 129 -3.24 -21.45 11.44
N LEU A 130 -2.59 -21.76 12.57
CA LEU A 130 -1.41 -22.59 12.61
C LEU A 130 -1.61 -23.70 13.65
N LYS A 131 -1.40 -24.96 13.25
CA LYS A 131 -1.46 -26.09 14.17
C LYS A 131 -0.34 -25.99 15.20
N ASP A 132 -0.67 -26.11 16.48
CA ASP A 132 0.31 -26.08 17.54
C ASP A 132 1.21 -27.33 17.52
N LYS A 133 2.49 -27.14 17.82
CA LYS A 133 3.48 -28.22 18.01
C LYS A 133 4.28 -28.02 19.30
N GLY A 134 3.70 -27.34 20.30
CA GLY A 134 4.38 -26.96 21.53
C GLY A 134 5.15 -25.65 21.40
N PHE A 135 4.66 -24.72 20.59
CA PHE A 135 5.28 -23.40 20.42
C PHE A 135 5.05 -22.52 21.65
N SER A 136 6.00 -21.64 21.95
CA SER A 136 5.82 -20.67 23.05
C SER A 136 5.11 -19.41 22.58
N THR A 137 5.43 -18.96 21.37
CA THR A 137 4.88 -17.75 20.74
C THR A 137 4.66 -17.97 19.25
N VAL A 138 3.54 -17.46 18.76
CA VAL A 138 3.24 -17.42 17.32
C VAL A 138 2.74 -16.02 16.98
N GLU A 139 3.42 -15.37 16.05
CA GLU A 139 3.05 -14.05 15.54
C GLU A 139 2.92 -14.09 14.01
N ILE A 140 2.29 -13.07 13.43
CA ILE A 140 2.29 -12.82 11.99
C ILE A 140 2.88 -11.44 11.71
N SER A 141 3.60 -11.33 10.59
CA SER A 141 4.07 -10.06 10.01
C SER A 141 3.65 -9.97 8.52
N GLY A 142 3.58 -8.75 7.98
CA GLY A 142 3.05 -8.48 6.64
C GLY A 142 1.56 -8.17 6.71
N LEU A 143 0.74 -8.90 5.94
CA LEU A 143 -0.72 -8.80 5.93
C LEU A 143 -1.20 -7.34 5.78
N ASP A 144 -2.01 -6.85 6.72
CA ASP A 144 -2.53 -5.48 6.78
C ASP A 144 -1.78 -4.58 7.78
N ILE A 145 -0.65 -5.04 8.32
CA ILE A 145 0.13 -4.32 9.34
C ILE A 145 1.53 -3.91 8.88
N GLY A 146 2.01 -4.47 7.76
CA GLY A 146 3.35 -4.23 7.23
C GLY A 146 4.41 -5.21 7.75
N TRP A 147 5.57 -5.25 7.09
CA TRP A 147 6.65 -6.19 7.40
C TRP A 147 7.51 -5.79 8.60
N GLY A 148 7.35 -4.55 9.09
CA GLY A 148 8.04 -4.06 10.29
C GLY A 148 7.25 -4.26 11.59
N GLN A 149 6.04 -4.84 11.50
CA GLN A 149 5.09 -4.98 12.59
C GLN A 149 4.78 -6.46 12.82
N ARG A 150 4.38 -6.80 14.06
CA ARG A 150 4.00 -8.17 14.44
C ARG A 150 2.69 -8.16 15.20
N ILE A 151 1.86 -9.16 14.97
CA ILE A 151 0.63 -9.39 15.71
C ILE A 151 0.63 -10.81 16.29
N PRO A 152 0.46 -10.98 17.61
CA PRO A 152 0.42 -12.30 18.22
C PRO A 152 -0.88 -13.04 17.87
N LEU A 153 -0.78 -14.35 17.68
CA LEU A 153 -1.92 -15.26 17.57
C LEU A 153 -2.36 -15.71 18.97
N THR A 154 -3.62 -16.16 19.06
CA THR A 154 -4.15 -16.77 20.30
C THR A 154 -4.23 -18.29 20.13
N LEU A 155 -3.64 -19.04 21.06
CA LEU A 155 -3.77 -20.49 21.13
C LEU A 155 -5.10 -20.88 21.75
N ASP A 156 -5.92 -21.60 21.00
CA ASP A 156 -7.04 -22.35 21.53
C ASP A 156 -6.57 -23.75 21.95
N LYS A 157 -6.45 -23.96 23.27
CA LYS A 157 -6.00 -25.24 23.84
C LYS A 157 -6.99 -26.38 23.61
N GLY A 158 -8.27 -26.10 23.36
CA GLY A 158 -9.27 -27.12 23.08
C GLY A 158 -9.11 -27.72 21.69
N THR A 159 -8.71 -26.90 20.71
CA THR A 159 -8.52 -27.34 19.32
C THR A 159 -7.05 -27.63 18.98
N GLY A 160 -6.09 -27.07 19.73
CA GLY A 160 -4.66 -27.18 19.43
C GLY A 160 -4.22 -26.29 18.26
N PHE A 161 -4.91 -25.17 18.04
CA PHE A 161 -4.61 -24.22 16.97
C PHE A 161 -4.36 -22.81 17.49
N TRP A 162 -3.32 -22.19 16.95
CA TRP A 162 -3.11 -20.74 17.01
C TRP A 162 -4.00 -20.09 15.95
N SER A 163 -4.67 -19.00 16.29
CA SER A 163 -5.56 -18.30 15.35
C SER A 163 -5.46 -16.78 15.44
N LEU A 164 -5.70 -16.12 14.30
CA LEU A 164 -5.87 -14.68 14.17
C LEU A 164 -7.05 -14.39 13.23
N LYS A 165 -7.95 -13.50 13.67
CA LYS A 165 -9.05 -12.96 12.84
C LYS A 165 -8.75 -11.53 12.44
N ARG A 166 -8.90 -11.20 11.15
CA ARG A 166 -8.70 -9.84 10.61
C ARG A 166 -9.82 -9.47 9.65
N GLU A 167 -10.24 -8.20 9.68
CA GLU A 167 -11.15 -7.62 8.68
C GLU A 167 -10.34 -7.06 7.51
N LEU A 168 -10.30 -7.80 6.39
CA LEU A 168 -9.49 -7.45 5.23
C LEU A 168 -10.38 -7.06 4.03
N PRO A 169 -10.00 -6.03 3.27
CA PRO A 169 -10.67 -5.74 2.00
C PRO A 169 -10.30 -6.77 0.94
N GLU A 170 -10.95 -6.72 -0.22
CA GLU A 170 -10.52 -7.55 -1.35
C GLU A 170 -9.08 -7.29 -1.76
N GLY A 171 -8.39 -8.36 -2.14
CA GLY A 171 -6.99 -8.32 -2.54
C GLY A 171 -6.26 -9.59 -2.15
N GLN A 172 -4.96 -9.58 -2.42
CA GLN A 172 -4.04 -10.63 -1.98
C GLN A 172 -3.04 -10.00 -1.03
N PHE A 173 -2.95 -10.55 0.18
CA PHE A 173 -2.13 -10.03 1.26
C PHE A 173 -1.08 -11.07 1.62
N GLU A 174 0.17 -10.81 1.28
CA GLU A 174 1.28 -11.66 1.71
C GLU A 174 1.59 -11.47 3.18
N TYR A 175 1.87 -12.57 3.87
CA TYR A 175 2.23 -12.58 5.28
C TYR A 175 3.17 -13.75 5.58
N LYS A 176 3.77 -13.74 6.77
CA LYS A 176 4.61 -14.83 7.23
C LYS A 176 4.50 -14.99 8.74
N TYR A 177 4.60 -16.22 9.22
CA TYR A 177 4.61 -16.50 10.65
C TYR A 177 5.98 -16.21 11.24
N ILE A 178 5.97 -15.86 12.52
CA ILE A 178 7.15 -15.80 13.36
C ILE A 178 6.86 -16.73 14.54
N ILE A 179 7.48 -17.91 14.53
CA ILE A 179 7.27 -18.97 15.53
C ILE A 179 8.51 -19.00 16.41
N ASP A 180 8.35 -18.70 17.70
CA ASP A 180 9.46 -18.64 18.66
C ASP A 180 10.65 -17.77 18.17
N GLY A 181 10.32 -16.68 17.46
CA GLY A 181 11.28 -15.73 16.89
C GLY A 181 11.79 -16.06 15.49
N GLU A 182 11.45 -17.22 14.94
CA GLU A 182 11.90 -17.67 13.61
C GLU A 182 10.85 -17.40 12.51
N TRP A 183 11.30 -16.85 11.38
CA TRP A 183 10.43 -16.58 10.24
C TRP A 183 10.10 -17.85 9.47
N THR A 184 8.84 -18.27 9.51
CA THR A 184 8.38 -19.55 8.94
C THR A 184 7.16 -19.31 8.06
N HIS A 185 7.11 -19.95 6.89
CA HIS A 185 5.84 -20.03 6.14
C HIS A 185 5.15 -21.34 6.50
N ASN A 186 3.82 -21.32 6.59
CA ASN A 186 3.01 -22.50 6.81
C ASN A 186 2.81 -23.23 5.47
N GLU A 187 3.25 -24.48 5.38
CA GLU A 187 3.06 -25.33 4.19
C GLU A 187 1.60 -25.79 4.00
N GLN A 188 0.75 -25.64 5.02
CA GLN A 188 -0.66 -26.02 4.98
C GLN A 188 -1.59 -24.89 4.53
N GLU A 189 -1.07 -23.67 4.40
CA GLU A 189 -1.80 -22.50 3.90
C GLU A 189 -1.25 -22.07 2.53
N PRO A 190 -2.02 -21.35 1.70
CA PRO A 190 -1.52 -20.85 0.42
C PRO A 190 -0.24 -20.02 0.60
N PHE A 191 0.75 -20.27 -0.26
CA PHE A 191 2.03 -19.56 -0.25
C PHE A 191 2.51 -19.26 -1.68
N THR A 192 3.40 -18.28 -1.79
CA THR A 192 4.03 -17.82 -3.02
C THR A 192 5.54 -17.69 -2.82
N GLY A 193 6.29 -17.86 -3.90
CA GLY A 193 7.74 -17.72 -3.93
C GLY A 193 8.49 -18.99 -4.36
N PRO A 194 9.83 -18.98 -4.30
CA PRO A 194 10.65 -17.86 -3.82
C PRO A 194 10.56 -16.62 -4.72
N ASN A 195 10.51 -15.44 -4.11
CA ASN A 195 10.60 -14.17 -4.84
C ASN A 195 12.07 -13.88 -5.28
N LYS A 196 12.32 -12.72 -5.89
CA LYS A 196 13.67 -12.34 -6.37
C LYS A 196 14.73 -12.29 -5.27
N ASP A 197 14.32 -12.12 -4.02
CA ASP A 197 15.19 -12.09 -2.84
C ASP A 197 15.27 -13.45 -2.13
N GLY A 198 14.69 -14.51 -2.72
CA GLY A 198 14.70 -15.87 -2.18
C GLY A 198 13.68 -16.13 -1.08
N HIS A 199 12.73 -15.22 -0.85
CA HIS A 199 11.73 -15.36 0.21
C HIS A 199 10.44 -16.03 -0.27
N THR A 200 9.98 -17.01 0.50
CA THR A 200 8.64 -17.61 0.40
C THR A 200 7.73 -17.04 1.49
N ASN A 201 6.54 -16.60 1.10
CA ASN A 201 5.53 -15.99 1.98
C ASN A 201 4.20 -16.74 1.84
N ASN A 202 3.42 -16.84 2.91
CA ASN A 202 2.02 -17.18 2.81
C ASN A 202 1.23 -16.01 2.19
N TYR A 203 0.01 -16.28 1.70
CA TYR A 203 -0.89 -15.20 1.30
C TYR A 203 -2.35 -15.50 1.66
N ALA A 204 -3.09 -14.44 2.00
CA ALA A 204 -4.54 -14.47 2.15
C ALA A 204 -5.17 -13.81 0.93
N LYS A 205 -6.03 -14.53 0.20
CA LYS A 205 -6.78 -14.00 -0.95
C LYS A 205 -8.23 -13.76 -0.55
N VAL A 206 -8.66 -12.51 -0.61
CA VAL A 206 -10.02 -12.07 -0.29
C VAL A 206 -10.73 -11.67 -1.58
N VAL A 207 -11.86 -12.33 -1.86
CA VAL A 207 -12.67 -12.12 -3.06
C VAL A 207 -14.15 -12.00 -2.64
N TYR A 208 -14.87 -11.02 -3.19
CA TYR A 208 -16.34 -10.94 -3.17
C TYR A 208 -16.92 -11.73 -4.35
N ASP A 209 -18.09 -11.33 -4.84
CA ASP A 209 -18.74 -11.93 -5.98
C ASP A 209 -18.07 -11.44 -7.28
N PRO A 210 -17.31 -12.30 -7.99
CA PRO A 210 -16.66 -11.92 -9.25
C PRO A 210 -17.65 -11.67 -10.38
N THR A 211 -18.89 -12.17 -10.26
CA THR A 211 -19.94 -12.02 -11.28
C THR A 211 -20.70 -10.70 -11.16
N SER A 212 -20.51 -9.98 -10.05
CA SER A 212 -21.07 -8.64 -9.85
C SER A 212 -20.39 -7.60 -10.75
N VAL A 213 -21.03 -6.44 -10.93
CA VAL A 213 -20.46 -5.29 -11.68
C VAL A 213 -19.13 -4.83 -11.05
N ASP A 214 -19.06 -4.77 -9.73
CA ASP A 214 -17.83 -4.44 -9.00
C ASP A 214 -16.74 -5.51 -9.19
N GLY A 215 -17.15 -6.79 -9.22
CA GLY A 215 -16.28 -7.93 -9.46
C GLY A 215 -15.63 -7.90 -10.85
N ALA A 216 -16.42 -7.63 -11.89
CA ALA A 216 -15.92 -7.47 -13.26
C ALA A 216 -14.96 -6.28 -13.39
N THR A 217 -15.28 -5.16 -12.72
CA THR A 217 -14.39 -3.98 -12.65
C THR A 217 -13.07 -4.32 -11.96
N ARG A 218 -13.12 -4.99 -10.81
CA ARG A 218 -11.92 -5.46 -10.10
C ARG A 218 -11.08 -6.41 -10.96
N GLU A 219 -11.70 -7.36 -11.65
CA GLU A 219 -10.99 -8.30 -12.51
C GLU A 219 -10.21 -7.57 -13.61
N ARG A 220 -10.85 -6.63 -14.32
CA ARG A 220 -10.21 -5.80 -15.34
C ARG A 220 -9.06 -4.97 -14.76
N LEU A 221 -9.28 -4.30 -13.64
CA LEU A 221 -8.31 -3.37 -13.06
C LEU A 221 -7.15 -4.05 -12.30
N THR A 222 -7.26 -5.35 -12.01
CA THR A 222 -6.17 -6.14 -11.40
C THR A 222 -5.19 -6.70 -12.45
N ARG A 223 -5.53 -6.63 -13.74
CA ARG A 223 -4.64 -7.07 -14.83
C ARG A 223 -3.34 -6.27 -14.87
N GLU A 224 -2.35 -6.78 -15.61
CA GLU A 224 -1.02 -6.17 -15.67
C GLU A 224 -1.09 -4.71 -16.14
N ASP A 225 -1.77 -4.44 -17.27
CA ASP A 225 -2.03 -3.09 -17.79
C ASP A 225 -3.53 -2.79 -17.74
N PRO A 226 -4.04 -2.27 -16.60
CA PRO A 226 -5.45 -1.96 -16.45
C PRO A 226 -5.83 -0.76 -17.31
N GLU A 227 -6.89 -0.91 -18.09
CA GLU A 227 -7.50 0.17 -18.85
C GLU A 227 -8.58 0.84 -18.01
N LEU A 228 -8.39 2.14 -17.72
CA LEU A 228 -9.42 2.99 -17.13
C LEU A 228 -10.33 3.53 -18.22
N LEU A 229 -11.64 3.37 -18.03
CA LEU A 229 -12.66 4.01 -18.85
C LEU A 229 -12.69 5.52 -18.55
N GLU A 230 -13.19 6.31 -19.50
CA GLU A 230 -13.25 7.77 -19.35
C GLU A 230 -14.10 8.21 -18.15
N ASP A 231 -15.21 7.52 -17.85
CA ASP A 231 -16.03 7.81 -16.68
C ASP A 231 -15.32 7.44 -15.36
N GLU A 232 -14.50 6.39 -15.37
CA GLU A 232 -13.66 6.00 -14.22
C GLU A 232 -12.56 7.04 -13.98
N ARG A 233 -11.92 7.54 -15.05
CA ARG A 233 -10.95 8.64 -14.95
C ARG A 233 -11.61 9.88 -14.34
N LEU A 234 -12.80 10.23 -14.80
CA LEU A 234 -13.55 11.36 -14.26
C LEU A 234 -13.88 11.17 -12.77
N LYS A 235 -14.32 9.98 -12.36
CA LYS A 235 -14.56 9.65 -10.94
C LYS A 235 -13.30 9.80 -10.09
N LEU A 236 -12.15 9.34 -10.58
CA LEU A 236 -10.88 9.52 -9.87
C LEU A 236 -10.55 11.01 -9.70
N VAL A 237 -10.67 11.83 -10.75
CA VAL A 237 -10.41 13.27 -10.65
C VAL A 237 -11.40 13.97 -9.71
N GLN A 238 -12.69 13.65 -9.79
CA GLN A 238 -13.71 14.18 -8.88
C GLN A 238 -13.41 13.82 -7.42
N PHE A 239 -12.94 12.60 -7.15
CA PHE A 239 -12.48 12.20 -5.83
C PHE A 239 -11.31 13.08 -5.36
N LEU A 240 -10.31 13.32 -6.22
CA LEU A 240 -9.14 14.15 -5.86
C LEU A 240 -9.52 15.60 -5.56
N GLU A 241 -10.52 16.16 -6.25
CA GLU A 241 -11.02 17.51 -5.99
C GLU A 241 -11.76 17.62 -4.65
N THR A 242 -12.58 16.62 -4.32
CA THR A 242 -13.52 16.66 -3.18
C THR A 242 -12.93 16.13 -1.87
N CYS A 243 -11.97 15.21 -1.91
CA CYS A 243 -11.36 14.63 -0.70
C CYS A 243 -10.71 15.73 0.15
N SER A 244 -11.09 15.84 1.42
CA SER A 244 -10.65 16.95 2.28
C SER A 244 -9.20 16.73 2.75
N GLU A 245 -8.44 17.81 2.95
CA GLU A 245 -7.08 17.71 3.54
C GLU A 245 -7.09 17.12 4.97
N ALA A 246 -8.26 17.10 5.62
CA ALA A 246 -8.46 16.62 7.00
C ALA A 246 -8.77 15.11 7.11
N GLU A 247 -8.98 14.41 5.99
CA GLU A 247 -9.13 12.94 5.96
C GLU A 247 -7.77 12.21 5.79
N VAL A 248 -6.67 12.97 5.84
CA VAL A 248 -5.28 12.52 5.70
C VAL A 248 -4.63 12.36 7.06
#